data_AF-A0A9X0PVQ1-F1
#
_entry.id   AF-A0A9X0PVQ1-F1
#
_cell.length_a   1.000
_cell.length_b   1.000
_cell.length_c   1.000
_cell.angle_alpha   90.00
_cell.angle_beta   90.00
_cell.angle_gamma   90.00
#
_symmetry.space_group_name_H-M   'P 1'
#
loop_
_entity.id
_entity.type
_entity.pdbx_description
1 polymer ?
#
loop_
_entity_poly.entity_id
_entity_poly.type
_entity_poly.pdbx_seq_one_letter_code
_entity_poly.pdbx_strand_id
1 'polypeptide(L)'
;MDMLVKADLEDKIKEKYTIGDYEFDEVNKCFWGDTEIELYLYEVDTDIWRSCDVWYFDGYENGLSDHETEDLVFFGDKASVKSKAIKKFNENPPEFMGYKIFYRNIAIVFETRRHLL
;
A
#
# COMPACT_ATOMS: atom_id res chain seq x y z
N MET A 1 -11.26 21.44 -11.90
CA MET A 1 -11.28 22.36 -10.74
C MET A 1 -10.20 23.39 -10.98
N ASP A 2 -10.07 24.45 -10.18
CA ASP A 2 -9.06 25.47 -10.50
C ASP A 2 -7.65 24.86 -10.37
N MET A 3 -6.77 25.04 -11.35
CA MET A 3 -5.42 24.45 -11.35
C MET A 3 -4.63 24.85 -10.09
N LEU A 4 -4.93 26.02 -9.55
CA LEU A 4 -4.38 26.51 -8.29
C LEU A 4 -4.77 25.65 -7.07
N VAL A 5 -5.98 25.07 -7.07
CA VAL A 5 -6.45 24.21 -5.97
C VAL A 5 -5.79 22.83 -6.04
N LYS A 6 -5.53 22.31 -7.25
CA LYS A 6 -4.78 21.05 -7.41
C LYS A 6 -3.35 21.19 -6.85
N ALA A 7 -2.63 22.20 -7.30
CA ALA A 7 -1.25 22.45 -6.86
C ALA A 7 -1.17 22.67 -5.34
N ASP A 8 -2.08 23.46 -4.76
CA ASP A 8 -2.13 23.68 -3.32
C ASP A 8 -2.38 22.39 -2.52
N LEU A 9 -3.24 21.49 -3.00
CA LEU A 9 -3.48 20.18 -2.37
C LEU A 9 -2.24 19.26 -2.45
N GLU A 10 -1.56 19.25 -3.60
CA GLU A 10 -0.34 18.46 -3.82
C GLU A 10 0.85 18.98 -3.02
N ASP A 11 0.98 20.29 -2.83
CA ASP A 11 2.01 20.87 -1.98
C ASP A 11 1.74 20.54 -0.50
N LYS A 12 0.49 20.70 -0.03
CA LYS A 12 0.11 20.41 1.36
C LYS A 12 0.26 18.95 1.74
N ILE A 13 -0.04 18.01 0.83
CA ILE A 13 0.13 16.59 1.14
C ILE A 13 1.62 16.24 1.29
N LYS A 14 2.52 16.84 0.49
CA LYS A 14 3.98 16.65 0.60
C LYS A 14 4.56 17.21 1.89
N GLU A 15 3.97 18.28 2.44
CA GLU A 15 4.36 18.79 3.76
C GLU A 15 4.02 17.82 4.89
N LYS A 16 2.91 17.09 4.78
CA LYS A 16 2.47 16.12 5.80
C LYS A 16 3.11 14.74 5.61
N TYR A 17 3.08 14.24 4.38
CA TYR A 17 3.65 12.96 3.96
C TYR A 17 4.94 13.25 3.21
N THR A 18 6.02 13.39 3.98
CA THR A 18 7.33 13.81 3.46
C THR A 18 8.04 12.72 2.65
N ILE A 19 7.48 11.51 2.64
CA ILE A 19 8.00 10.35 1.91
C ILE A 19 7.00 10.04 0.80
N GLY A 20 7.52 9.88 -0.42
CA GLY A 20 6.72 9.56 -1.60
C GLY A 20 6.25 10.75 -2.42
N ASP A 21 5.88 10.47 -3.67
CA ASP A 21 5.23 11.42 -4.57
C ASP A 21 3.71 11.18 -4.59
N TYR A 22 2.95 12.28 -4.53
CA TYR A 22 1.49 12.26 -4.52
C TYR A 22 0.94 13.16 -5.62
N GLU A 23 0.01 12.63 -6.40
CA GLU A 23 -0.72 13.34 -7.45
C GLU A 23 -2.22 13.37 -7.13
N PHE A 24 -2.85 14.52 -7.22
CA PHE A 24 -4.29 14.64 -7.07
C PHE A 24 -5.03 14.38 -8.39
N ASP A 25 -5.93 13.41 -8.35
CA ASP A 25 -6.85 13.08 -9.43
C ASP A 25 -8.15 13.87 -9.30
N GLU A 26 -8.29 14.87 -10.16
CA GLU A 26 -9.46 15.75 -10.13
C GLU A 26 -10.76 15.06 -10.54
N VAL A 27 -10.70 13.99 -11.33
CA VAL A 27 -11.87 13.28 -11.85
C VAL A 27 -12.41 12.37 -10.75
N ASN A 28 -11.52 11.60 -10.12
CA ASN A 28 -11.88 10.63 -9.09
C ASN A 28 -11.90 11.21 -7.67
N LYS A 29 -11.41 12.45 -7.49
CA LYS A 29 -11.31 13.13 -6.19
C LYS A 29 -10.53 12.30 -5.17
N CYS A 30 -9.35 11.84 -5.57
CA CYS A 30 -8.44 11.08 -4.72
C CYS A 30 -6.99 11.48 -5.01
N PHE A 31 -6.10 11.08 -4.11
CA PHE A 31 -4.67 11.12 -4.36
C PHE A 31 -4.19 9.76 -4.85
N TRP A 32 -3.21 9.80 -5.74
CA TRP A 32 -2.41 8.65 -6.13
C TRP A 32 -1.02 8.82 -5.55
N GLY A 33 -0.63 7.90 -4.67
CA GLY A 33 0.74 7.77 -4.19
C GLY A 33 1.54 6.91 -5.17
N ASP A 34 2.57 7.50 -5.77
CA ASP A 34 3.55 6.79 -6.59
C ASP A 34 4.82 6.57 -5.78
N THR A 35 4.69 5.72 -4.76
CA THR A 35 5.78 5.36 -3.85
C THR A 35 5.94 3.85 -3.89
N GLU A 36 7.19 3.39 -3.89
CA GLU A 36 7.47 1.96 -3.86
C GLU A 36 6.96 1.34 -2.55
N ILE A 37 6.07 0.36 -2.69
CA ILE A 37 5.52 -0.39 -1.58
C ILE A 37 5.84 -1.86 -1.80
N GLU A 38 6.46 -2.49 -0.81
CA GLU A 38 6.70 -3.93 -0.83
C GLU A 38 5.91 -4.59 0.29
N LEU A 39 4.97 -5.47 -0.09
CA LEU A 39 4.23 -6.31 0.84
C LEU A 39 4.79 -7.73 0.78
N TYR A 40 5.17 -8.25 1.93
CA TYR A 40 5.79 -9.56 2.05
C TYR A 40 4.74 -10.58 2.46
N LEU A 41 4.67 -11.68 1.70
CA LEU A 41 3.78 -12.82 1.97
C LEU A 41 4.62 -14.10 2.06
N TYR A 42 4.30 -14.97 3.01
CA TYR A 42 4.92 -16.28 3.13
C TYR A 42 3.89 -17.40 2.98
N GLU A 43 4.33 -18.50 2.35
CA GLU A 43 3.51 -19.70 2.19
C GLU A 43 3.42 -20.46 3.52
N VAL A 44 2.20 -20.78 3.96
CA VAL A 44 1.93 -21.56 5.17
C VAL A 44 1.42 -22.96 4.87
N ASP A 45 0.82 -23.15 3.70
CA ASP A 45 0.43 -24.44 3.12
C ASP A 45 0.28 -24.25 1.59
N THR A 46 0.08 -25.34 0.85
CA THR A 46 -0.12 -25.31 -0.60
C THR A 46 -1.24 -24.33 -0.97
N ASP A 47 -0.89 -23.29 -1.73
CA ASP A 47 -1.80 -22.21 -2.15
C ASP A 47 -2.44 -21.42 -0.98
N ILE A 48 -1.81 -21.41 0.20
CA ILE A 48 -2.21 -20.61 1.36
C ILE A 48 -1.05 -19.70 1.77
N TRP A 49 -1.30 -18.39 1.75
CA TRP A 49 -0.31 -17.34 1.97
C TRP A 49 -0.73 -16.43 3.12
N ARG A 50 0.23 -15.95 3.90
CA ARG A 50 -0.01 -15.06 5.04
C ARG A 50 0.88 -13.83 4.94
N SER A 51 0.37 -12.66 5.32
CA SER A 51 1.16 -11.43 5.38
C SER A 51 2.22 -11.48 6.48
N CYS A 52 3.39 -10.91 6.20
CA CYS A 52 4.44 -10.65 7.19
C CYS A 52 4.10 -9.42 8.04
N ASP A 53 4.61 -9.38 9.27
CA ASP A 53 4.38 -8.31 10.27
C ASP A 53 5.01 -6.94 9.91
N VAL A 54 5.71 -6.87 8.78
CA VAL A 54 6.35 -5.66 8.25
C VAL A 54 6.08 -5.51 6.75
N TRP A 55 6.07 -4.26 6.32
CA TRP A 55 6.05 -3.86 4.92
C TRP A 55 6.97 -2.66 4.71
N TYR A 56 7.40 -2.42 3.48
CA TYR A 56 8.32 -1.32 3.18
C TYR A 56 7.60 -0.24 2.37
N PHE A 57 7.83 1.01 2.75
CA PHE A 57 7.37 2.22 2.08
C PHE A 57 8.59 3.06 1.72
N ASP A 58 8.90 3.18 0.43
CA ASP A 58 10.10 3.85 -0.07
C ASP A 58 11.41 3.34 0.58
N GLY A 59 11.47 2.03 0.83
CA GLY A 59 12.60 1.38 1.51
C GLY A 59 12.62 1.54 3.04
N TYR A 60 11.67 2.25 3.65
CA TYR A 60 11.52 2.33 5.10
C TYR A 60 10.60 1.23 5.62
N GLU A 61 11.05 0.50 6.64
CA GLU A 61 10.27 -0.52 7.31
C GLU A 61 9.12 0.10 8.12
N ASN A 62 7.91 -0.44 7.94
CA ASN A 62 6.70 -0.05 8.65
C ASN A 62 6.09 -1.30 9.29
N GLY A 63 5.59 -1.16 10.52
CA GLY A 63 4.84 -2.21 11.19
C GLY A 63 3.42 -2.34 10.62
N LEU A 64 2.84 -3.54 10.65
CA LEU A 64 1.44 -3.74 10.21
C LEU A 64 0.40 -3.01 11.09
N SER A 65 0.74 -2.67 12.34
CA SER A 65 -0.16 -1.99 13.28
C SER A 65 -0.64 -0.63 12.78
N ASP A 66 0.10 -0.03 11.85
CA ASP A 66 -0.19 1.29 11.32
C ASP A 66 -1.22 1.25 10.17
N HIS A 67 -1.59 0.06 9.68
CA HIS A 67 -2.38 -0.06 8.44
C HIS A 67 -3.50 -1.13 8.43
N GLU A 68 -3.94 -1.67 9.58
CA GLU A 68 -5.00 -2.70 9.71
C GLU A 68 -4.80 -3.96 8.84
N THR A 69 -3.58 -4.22 8.39
CA THR A 69 -3.23 -5.38 7.54
C THR A 69 -2.72 -6.58 8.34
N GLU A 70 -2.87 -6.57 9.66
CA GLU A 70 -2.47 -7.67 10.54
C GLU A 70 -3.18 -8.98 10.17
N ASP A 71 -2.37 -10.02 9.96
CA ASP A 71 -2.77 -11.41 9.84
C ASP A 71 -3.67 -11.82 8.65
N LEU A 72 -3.48 -11.17 7.51
CA LEU A 72 -4.25 -11.49 6.32
C LEU A 72 -3.81 -12.84 5.72
N VAL A 73 -4.79 -13.74 5.58
CA VAL A 73 -4.64 -15.03 4.91
C VAL A 73 -5.27 -14.96 3.52
N PHE A 74 -4.49 -15.36 2.52
CA PHE A 74 -4.88 -15.38 1.11
C PHE A 74 -4.82 -16.80 0.56
N PHE A 75 -5.81 -17.13 -0.28
CA PHE A 75 -5.92 -18.45 -0.90
C PHE A 75 -5.75 -18.37 -2.42
N GLY A 76 -5.04 -19.35 -2.99
CA GLY A 76 -4.81 -19.55 -4.41
C GLY A 76 -3.34 -19.42 -4.82
N ASP A 77 -3.12 -19.48 -6.13
CA ASP A 77 -1.79 -19.29 -6.71
C ASP A 77 -1.23 -17.88 -6.49
N LYS A 78 0.07 -17.72 -6.76
CA LYS A 78 0.79 -16.43 -6.61
C LYS A 78 0.16 -15.27 -7.39
N ALA A 79 -0.39 -15.50 -8.57
CA ALA A 79 -0.97 -14.42 -9.39
C ALA A 79 -2.29 -13.93 -8.78
N SER A 80 -3.17 -14.86 -8.40
CA SER A 80 -4.42 -14.60 -7.69
C SER A 80 -4.17 -13.90 -6.36
N VAL A 81 -3.22 -14.41 -5.56
CA VAL A 81 -2.87 -13.86 -4.25
C VAL A 81 -2.30 -12.45 -4.38
N LYS A 82 -1.42 -12.21 -5.36
CA LYS A 82 -0.88 -10.87 -5.63
C LYS A 82 -2.00 -9.84 -5.86
N SER A 83 -2.97 -10.18 -6.71
CA SER A 83 -4.10 -9.28 -6.98
C SER A 83 -4.97 -9.04 -5.74
N LYS A 84 -5.25 -10.09 -4.95
CA LYS A 84 -6.03 -9.99 -3.71
C LYS A 84 -5.34 -9.12 -2.67
N ALA A 85 -4.03 -9.30 -2.47
CA ALA A 85 -3.24 -8.54 -1.51
C ALA A 85 -3.21 -7.04 -1.86
N ILE A 86 -2.92 -6.69 -3.12
CA ILE A 86 -2.94 -5.29 -3.60
C ILE A 86 -4.31 -4.65 -3.41
N LYS A 87 -5.39 -5.38 -3.75
CA LYS A 87 -6.75 -4.89 -3.56
C LYS A 87 -7.06 -4.66 -2.09
N LYS A 88 -6.65 -5.59 -1.22
CA LYS A 88 -6.87 -5.52 0.22
C LYS A 88 -6.14 -4.35 0.85
N PHE A 89 -4.88 -4.10 0.44
CA PHE A 89 -4.09 -2.95 0.89
C PHE A 89 -4.78 -1.62 0.59
N ASN A 90 -5.38 -1.49 -0.60
CA ASN A 90 -6.11 -0.30 -1.03
C ASN A 90 -7.62 -0.31 -0.64
N GLU A 91 -8.09 -1.25 0.20
CA GLU A 91 -9.51 -1.32 0.60
C GLU A 91 -9.90 -0.18 1.55
N ASN A 92 -9.01 0.09 2.53
CA ASN A 92 -9.13 1.18 3.50
C ASN A 92 -7.92 2.13 3.37
N PRO A 93 -7.83 2.90 2.27
CA PRO A 93 -6.73 3.81 2.07
C PRO A 93 -6.73 4.92 3.13
N PRO A 94 -5.55 5.47 3.49
CA PRO A 94 -5.47 6.66 4.31
C PRO A 94 -6.22 7.83 3.67
N GLU A 95 -6.63 8.77 4.50
CA GLU A 95 -7.31 9.98 4.05
C GLU A 95 -6.50 11.24 4.38
N PHE A 96 -6.43 12.15 3.42
CA PHE A 96 -5.87 13.49 3.59
C PHE A 96 -6.88 14.54 3.15
N MET A 97 -7.26 15.41 4.10
CA MET A 97 -8.21 16.51 3.87
C MET A 97 -9.54 16.09 3.20
N GLY A 98 -10.07 14.91 3.54
CA GLY A 98 -11.30 14.39 2.94
C GLY A 98 -11.11 13.59 1.65
N TYR A 99 -9.88 13.41 1.18
CA TYR A 99 -9.56 12.66 -0.04
C TYR A 99 -8.73 11.42 0.27
N LYS A 100 -9.15 10.28 -0.28
CA LYS A 100 -8.45 8.99 -0.13
C LYS A 100 -7.12 8.99 -0.88
N ILE A 101 -6.11 8.34 -0.32
CA ILE A 101 -4.79 8.14 -0.93
C ILE A 101 -4.64 6.69 -1.36
N PHE A 102 -4.63 6.44 -2.66
CA PHE A 102 -4.44 5.10 -3.21
C PHE A 102 -3.02 4.93 -3.72
N TYR A 103 -2.41 3.78 -3.45
CA TYR A 103 -1.05 3.49 -3.88
C TYR A 103 -1.04 2.61 -5.13
N ARG A 104 -0.21 2.99 -6.11
CA ARG A 104 -0.13 2.31 -7.41
C ARG A 104 1.06 1.37 -7.52
N ASN A 105 2.21 1.75 -6.95
CA ASN A 105 3.46 1.00 -7.07
C ASN A 105 3.62 -0.01 -5.93
N ILE A 106 2.75 -1.03 -5.92
CA ILE A 106 2.75 -2.09 -4.89
C ILE A 106 3.32 -3.40 -5.49
N ALA A 107 4.47 -3.81 -5.01
CA ALA A 107 5.06 -5.12 -5.23
C ALA A 107 4.64 -6.10 -4.13
N ILE A 108 4.43 -7.36 -4.54
CA ILE A 108 4.22 -8.47 -3.62
C ILE A 108 5.46 -9.36 -3.68
N VAL A 109 6.14 -9.48 -2.55
CA VAL A 109 7.35 -10.29 -2.40
C VAL A 109 6.95 -11.60 -1.72
N PHE A 110 7.17 -12.72 -2.40
CA PHE A 110 6.87 -14.04 -1.86
C PHE A 110 8.11 -14.62 -1.18
N GLU A 111 8.07 -14.74 0.14
CA GLU A 111 9.14 -15.33 0.92
C GLU A 111 8.88 -16.81 1.22
N THR A 112 9.94 -17.59 1.19
CA THR A 112 9.98 -18.88 1.90
C THR A 112 10.42 -18.60 3.33
N ARG A 113 9.71 -19.15 4.31
CA ARG A 113 9.85 -18.99 5.79
C ARG A 113 11.24 -19.24 6.42
N ARG A 114 12.33 -19.24 5.65
CA ARG A 114 13.69 -19.56 6.07
C ARG A 114 14.37 -18.54 6.98
N HIS A 115 13.77 -17.37 7.24
CA HIS A 115 14.40 -16.30 8.03
C HIS A 115 13.64 -15.88 9.30
N LEU A 116 12.61 -16.62 9.72
CA LEU A 116 11.85 -16.33 10.95
C LEU A 116 12.12 -17.34 12.08
N LEU A 117 13.37 -17.85 12.17
CA LEU A 117 13.86 -18.65 13.30
C LEU A 117 14.99 -17.93 14.02
#